data_AF-A0A9E5R8H5-F1
#
_entry.id   AF-A0A9E5R8H5-F1
#
_cell.length_a   1.000
_cell.length_b   1.000
_cell.length_c   1.000
_cell.angle_alpha   90.00
_cell.angle_beta   90.00
_cell.angle_gamma   90.00
#
_symmetry.space_group_name_H-M   'P 1'
#
loop_
_entity.id
_entity.type
_entity.pdbx_description
1 polymer ?
#
loop_
_entity_poly.entity_id
_entity_poly.type
_entity_poly.pdbx_seq_one_letter_code
_entity_poly.pdbx_strand_id
1 'polypeptide(L)'
;MTSQEALEIVEQILPPGTLTSVKILVFHRAWDGKEYGAIAKETGYDGCYIREIGAELWRSLSKVLQEPVKKKNFRSLLKQKFSNQTIILRQL
;
A
#
# COMPACT_ATOMS: atom_id res chain seq x y z
N MET A 1 12.43 6.97 -2.47
CA MET A 1 11.21 6.35 -1.94
C MET A 1 11.44 4.93 -1.43
N THR A 2 11.57 4.83 -0.12
CA THR A 2 11.52 3.59 0.69
C THR A 2 10.07 3.10 0.84
N SER A 3 9.88 1.92 1.43
CA SER A 3 8.52 1.42 1.72
C SER A 3 7.81 2.29 2.76
N GLN A 4 8.56 2.87 3.71
CA GLN A 4 7.99 3.68 4.79
C GLN A 4 7.52 5.03 4.26
N GLU A 5 8.37 5.72 3.48
CA GLU A 5 8.01 6.98 2.80
C GLU A 5 6.76 6.80 1.91
N ALA A 6 6.67 5.66 1.21
CA ALA A 6 5.50 5.36 0.39
C ALA A 6 4.24 5.12 1.22
N LEU A 7 4.36 4.51 2.40
CA LEU A 7 3.22 4.28 3.28
C LEU A 7 2.69 5.60 3.85
N GLU A 8 3.58 6.50 4.25
CA GLU A 8 3.21 7.84 4.76
C GLU A 8 2.41 8.64 3.71
N ILE A 9 2.80 8.55 2.44
CA ILE A 9 2.02 9.14 1.34
C ILE A 9 0.64 8.47 1.23
N VAL A 10 0.59 7.13 1.32
CA VAL A 10 -0.67 6.38 1.25
C VAL A 10 -1.61 6.72 2.41
N GLU A 11 -1.09 6.95 3.62
CA GLU A 11 -1.85 7.42 4.78
C GLU A 11 -2.47 8.80 4.56
N GLN A 12 -1.78 9.70 3.85
CA GLN A 12 -2.28 11.04 3.58
C GLN A 12 -3.38 11.08 2.51
N ILE A 13 -3.33 10.19 1.51
CA ILE A 13 -4.28 10.21 0.38
C ILE A 13 -5.50 9.32 0.61
N LEU A 14 -5.43 8.36 1.53
CA LEU A 14 -6.56 7.49 1.86
C LEU A 14 -7.42 8.10 2.98
N PRO A 15 -8.74 7.87 2.97
CA PRO A 15 -9.59 8.27 4.10
C PRO A 15 -9.09 7.68 5.43
N PRO A 16 -9.17 8.43 6.54
CA PRO A 16 -8.81 7.91 7.86
C PRO A 16 -9.48 6.58 8.19
N GLY A 17 -8.74 5.66 8.82
CA GLY A 17 -9.22 4.32 9.16
C GLY A 17 -9.19 3.29 8.02
N THR A 18 -8.80 3.68 6.80
CA THR A 18 -8.68 2.73 5.68
C THR A 18 -7.53 1.73 5.87
N LEU A 19 -6.41 2.18 6.41
CA LEU A 19 -5.22 1.36 6.64
C LEU A 19 -5.28 0.66 8.00
N THR A 20 -5.75 -0.58 8.00
CA THR A 20 -5.64 -1.48 9.16
C THR A 20 -4.23 -2.03 9.28
N SER A 21 -3.86 -2.58 10.44
CA SER A 21 -2.55 -3.20 10.66
C SER A 21 -2.24 -4.30 9.62
N VAL A 22 -3.25 -5.06 9.19
CA VAL A 22 -3.08 -6.09 8.16
C VAL A 22 -2.87 -5.46 6.76
N LYS A 23 -3.54 -4.35 6.44
CA LYS A 23 -3.28 -3.61 5.17
C LYS A 23 -1.89 -3.00 5.13
N ILE A 24 -1.42 -2.43 6.23
CA ILE A 24 -0.05 -1.90 6.38
C ILE A 24 0.97 -3.03 6.16
N LEU A 25 0.76 -4.17 6.80
CA LEU A 25 1.61 -5.36 6.63
C LEU A 25 1.62 -5.86 5.18
N VAL A 26 0.45 -5.99 4.55
CA VAL A 26 0.34 -6.39 3.14
C VAL A 26 1.04 -5.38 2.23
N PHE A 27 0.92 -4.08 2.50
CA PHE A 27 1.60 -3.03 1.75
C PHE A 27 3.13 -3.20 1.78
N HIS A 28 3.72 -3.30 2.98
CA HIS A 28 5.16 -3.48 3.14
C HIS A 28 5.66 -4.76 2.46
N ARG A 29 4.97 -5.89 2.66
CA ARG A 29 5.41 -7.16 2.07
C ARG A 29 5.22 -7.20 0.57
N ALA A 30 4.17 -6.57 0.03
CA ALA A 30 4.02 -6.39 -1.41
C ALA A 30 5.11 -5.46 -1.97
N TRP A 31 5.56 -4.47 -1.20
CA TRP A 31 6.65 -3.57 -1.59
C TRP A 31 8.00 -4.32 -1.71
N ASP A 32 8.22 -5.27 -0.80
CA ASP A 32 9.33 -6.23 -0.81
C ASP A 32 9.22 -7.29 -1.92
N GLY A 33 8.11 -7.29 -2.69
CA GLY A 33 7.88 -8.23 -3.78
C GLY A 33 7.32 -9.58 -3.34
N LYS A 34 6.89 -9.75 -2.08
CA LYS A 34 6.36 -11.03 -1.60
C LYS A 34 4.99 -11.35 -2.21
N GLU A 35 4.77 -12.63 -2.48
CA GLU A 35 3.46 -13.15 -2.89
C GLU A 35 2.52 -13.34 -1.69
N TYR A 36 1.21 -13.26 -1.94
CA TYR A 36 0.20 -13.38 -0.86
C TYR A 36 0.34 -14.67 -0.05
N GLY A 37 0.74 -15.78 -0.68
CA GLY A 37 0.99 -17.04 0.02
C GLY A 37 2.18 -16.96 0.99
N ALA A 38 3.25 -16.24 0.64
CA ALA A 38 4.38 -16.01 1.53
C ALA A 38 3.98 -15.10 2.70
N ILE A 39 3.20 -14.05 2.42
CA ILE A 39 2.67 -13.15 3.45
C ILE A 39 1.78 -13.92 4.43
N ALA A 40 0.87 -14.74 3.93
CA ALA A 40 0.01 -15.60 4.76
C ALA A 40 0.83 -16.52 5.66
N LYS A 41 1.82 -17.22 5.10
CA LYS A 41 2.71 -18.11 5.86
C LYS A 41 3.50 -17.38 6.96
N GLU A 42 4.03 -16.20 6.67
CA GLU A 42 4.81 -15.40 7.62
C GLU A 42 3.98 -14.85 8.77
N THR A 43 2.68 -14.69 8.57
CA THR A 43 1.79 -13.96 9.47
C THR A 43 0.82 -14.88 10.20
N GLY A 44 0.70 -16.14 9.75
CA GLY A 44 -0.27 -17.10 10.25
C GLY A 44 -1.70 -16.84 9.76
N TYR A 45 -1.92 -15.84 8.92
CA TYR A 45 -3.22 -15.56 8.32
C TYR A 45 -3.54 -16.55 7.21
N ASP A 46 -4.85 -16.71 6.96
CA ASP A 46 -5.33 -17.43 5.79
C ASP A 46 -4.93 -16.72 4.49
N GLY A 47 -4.60 -17.53 3.47
CA GLY A 47 -4.15 -17.02 2.17
C GLY A 47 -5.26 -16.32 1.38
N CYS A 48 -6.51 -16.75 1.51
CA CYS A 48 -7.65 -16.06 0.91
C CYS A 48 -7.91 -14.74 1.62
N TYR A 49 -7.82 -14.69 2.94
CA TYR A 49 -7.93 -13.46 3.71
C TYR A 49 -6.87 -12.42 3.31
N ILE A 50 -5.59 -12.79 3.23
CA ILE A 50 -4.53 -11.87 2.77
C ILE A 50 -4.79 -11.35 1.34
N ARG A 51 -5.27 -12.22 0.44
CA ARG A 51 -5.60 -11.84 -0.93
C ARG A 51 -6.75 -10.84 -0.97
N GLU A 52 -7.78 -11.04 -0.16
CA GLU A 52 -8.93 -10.13 -0.04
C GLU A 52 -8.50 -8.77 0.49
N ILE A 53 -7.74 -8.73 1.59
CA ILE A 53 -7.18 -7.52 2.16
C ILE A 53 -6.30 -6.76 1.16
N GLY A 54 -5.45 -7.47 0.42
CA GLY A 54 -4.66 -6.88 -0.65
C GLY A 54 -5.53 -6.29 -1.76
N ALA A 55 -6.55 -7.02 -2.21
CA ALA A 55 -7.47 -6.53 -3.24
C ALA A 55 -8.22 -5.28 -2.80
N GLU A 56 -8.65 -5.19 -1.54
CA GLU A 56 -9.26 -3.98 -0.98
C GLU A 56 -8.31 -2.79 -0.95
N LEU A 57 -7.05 -3.02 -0.56
CA LEU A 57 -6.04 -1.97 -0.54
C LEU A 57 -5.83 -1.38 -1.94
N TRP A 58 -5.65 -2.23 -2.96
CA TRP A 58 -5.45 -1.77 -4.33
C TRP A 58 -6.69 -1.07 -4.91
N ARG A 59 -7.90 -1.53 -4.56
CA ARG A 59 -9.15 -0.86 -4.93
C ARG A 59 -9.24 0.54 -4.30
N SER A 60 -8.88 0.67 -3.03
CA SER A 60 -8.90 1.95 -2.31
C SER A 60 -7.93 2.95 -2.95
N LEU A 61 -6.71 2.49 -3.26
CA LEU A 61 -5.71 3.29 -3.97
C LEU A 61 -6.17 3.68 -5.38
N SER A 62 -6.78 2.75 -6.11
CA SER A 62 -7.29 3.03 -7.45
C SER A 62 -8.35 4.12 -7.43
N LYS A 63 -9.22 4.10 -6.42
CA LYS A 63 -10.30 5.09 -6.25
C LYS A 63 -9.74 6.49 -5.98
N VAL A 64 -8.79 6.64 -5.05
CA VAL A 64 -8.26 7.97 -4.70
C VAL A 64 -7.31 8.53 -5.75
N LEU A 65 -6.54 7.67 -6.43
CA LEU A 65 -5.61 8.09 -7.49
C LEU A 65 -6.26 8.20 -8.87
N GLN A 66 -7.52 7.77 -9.00
CA GLN A 66 -8.28 7.73 -10.26
C GLN A 66 -7.53 7.00 -11.39
N GLU A 67 -6.74 5.99 -11.03
CA GLU A 67 -5.90 5.20 -11.94
C GLU A 67 -5.86 3.73 -11.49
N PRO A 68 -5.84 2.73 -12.39
CA PRO A 68 -5.79 1.33 -11.98
C PRO A 68 -4.51 0.96 -11.19
N VAL A 69 -4.68 0.75 -9.89
CA VAL A 69 -3.64 0.25 -8.99
C VAL A 69 -3.80 -1.25 -8.78
N LYS A 70 -2.69 -1.98 -8.88
CA LYS A 70 -2.55 -3.43 -8.69
C LYS A 70 -1.28 -3.69 -7.89
N LYS A 71 -1.21 -4.83 -7.21
CA LYS A 71 0.00 -5.30 -6.50
C LYS A 71 1.29 -5.19 -7.34
N LYS A 72 1.21 -5.42 -8.65
CA LYS A 72 2.38 -5.41 -9.53
C LYS A 72 2.85 -4.02 -9.97
N ASN A 73 2.00 -2.99 -9.89
CA ASN A 73 2.34 -1.64 -10.42
C ASN A 73 2.34 -0.55 -9.35
N PHE A 74 1.73 -0.75 -8.17
CA PHE A 74 1.58 0.29 -7.15
C PHE A 74 2.92 0.94 -6.77
N ARG A 75 4.00 0.15 -6.59
CA ARG A 75 5.33 0.67 -6.27
C ARG A 75 5.85 1.63 -7.33
N SER A 76 5.73 1.26 -8.60
CA SER A 76 6.17 2.09 -9.72
C SER A 76 5.31 3.34 -9.85
N LEU A 77 3.99 3.19 -9.72
CA LEU A 77 3.03 4.29 -9.83
C LEU A 77 3.22 5.32 -8.71
N LEU A 78 3.37 4.87 -7.46
CA LEU A 78 3.67 5.75 -6.34
C LEU A 78 5.01 6.47 -6.56
N LYS A 79 6.05 5.77 -7.01
CA LYS A 79 7.33 6.41 -7.34
C LYS A 79 7.15 7.46 -8.44
N GLN A 80 6.46 7.15 -9.52
CA GLN A 80 6.26 8.09 -10.61
C GLN A 80 5.50 9.36 -10.16
N LYS A 81 4.45 9.20 -9.35
CA LYS A 81 3.62 10.31 -8.89
C LYS A 81 4.28 11.14 -7.79
N PHE A 82 5.12 10.53 -6.94
CA PHE A 82 5.55 11.14 -5.69
C PHE A 82 7.08 11.13 -5.44
N SER A 83 7.92 10.68 -6.39
CA SER A 83 9.39 10.67 -6.19
C SER A 83 10.01 12.06 -5.97
N ASN A 84 9.30 13.14 -6.30
CA ASN A 84 9.74 14.52 -6.06
C ASN A 84 9.04 15.20 -4.89
N GLN A 85 8.20 14.50 -4.12
CA GLN A 85 7.72 15.05 -2.87
C GLN A 85 8.84 14.95 -1.84
N THR A 86 9.70 15.98 -1.81
CA THR A 86 10.23 16.48 -0.55
C THR A 86 9.00 16.65 0.35
N ILE A 87 8.88 15.83 1.39
CA ILE A 87 7.82 15.94 2.38
C ILE A 87 7.89 17.38 2.89
N ILE A 88 6.98 18.24 2.40
CA ILE A 88 6.81 19.56 2.97
C ILE A 88 6.11 19.31 4.29
N LEU A 89 6.92 19.13 5.34
CA LEU A 89 6.50 19.39 6.71
C LEU A 89 6.20 20.89 6.79
N ARG A 90 5.01 21.29 6.39
CA ARG A 90 4.42 22.58 6.79
C ARG A 90 2.98 22.39 7.18
N GLN A 91 2.82 22.38 8.50
CA GLN A 91 1.81 23.15 9.23
C GLN A 91 0.36 22.95 8.80
N LEU A 92 -0.35 22.15 9.60
CA LEU A 92 -1.53 22.65 10.28
C LEU A 92 -1.32 22.49 11.78
#